data_AF-A0A3E1RAJ6-F1
#
_entry.id   AF-A0A3E1RAJ6-F1
#
_cell.length_a   1.000
_cell.length_b   1.000
_cell.length_c   1.000
_cell.angle_alpha   90.00
_cell.angle_beta   90.00
_cell.angle_gamma   90.00
#
_symmetry.space_group_name_H-M   'P 1'
#
loop_
_entity.id
_entity.type
_entity.pdbx_description
1 polymer ?
#
loop_
_entity_poly.entity_id
_entity_poly.type
_entity_poly.pdbx_seq_one_letter_code
_entity_poly.pdbx_strand_id
1 'polypeptide(L)'
;MEYTQPPSRPQRGKPDLTLIVNQHGIQRGTTSAGRPISTPGTNITEETYFSVLIGNVCNSLQTTSLRHFLGNIIIKPEVRKVLCQQAMVHGRPAGLRIQKLLQKAKEVQTWWSFENEDREAVFVAMFMHGIDYWLSPCFQDGVSIKGYVREIVTPELRMVDRNNPRAGQTLRLCMGWANDDDESMFSEHLERRMRMAASVLDLRDY
;
A
#
# COMPACT_ATOMS: atom_id res chain seq x y z
N MET A 1 -50.63 -5.35 22.25
CA MET A 1 -49.35 -5.73 21.61
C MET A 1 -48.57 -4.43 21.45
N GLU A 2 -47.69 -4.14 22.41
CA GLU A 2 -46.80 -2.98 22.35
C GLU A 2 -45.62 -3.28 21.42
N TYR A 3 -45.42 -2.42 20.43
CA TYR A 3 -44.27 -2.46 19.52
C TYR A 3 -43.11 -1.70 20.17
N THR A 4 -42.17 -2.43 20.76
CA THR A 4 -40.92 -1.87 21.28
C THR A 4 -40.00 -1.51 20.11
N GLN A 5 -39.69 -0.23 19.92
CA GLN A 5 -38.72 0.22 18.92
C GLN A 5 -37.31 -0.29 19.26
N PRO A 6 -36.52 -0.76 18.27
CA PRO A 6 -35.15 -1.16 18.49
C PRO A 6 -34.23 0.05 18.72
N PRO A 7 -33.19 -0.09 19.56
CA PRO A 7 -32.29 1.00 19.90
C PRO A 7 -31.48 1.49 18.70
N SER A 8 -31.38 2.81 18.58
CA SER A 8 -30.60 3.51 17.57
C SER A 8 -29.11 3.15 17.71
N ARG A 9 -28.50 2.68 16.62
CA ARG A 9 -27.06 2.38 16.59
C ARG A 9 -26.24 3.65 16.84
N PRO A 10 -25.19 3.60 17.69
CA PRO A 10 -24.28 4.73 17.86
C PRO A 10 -23.54 5.01 16.55
N GLN A 11 -23.51 6.28 16.15
CA GLN A 11 -22.69 6.74 15.03
C GLN A 11 -21.21 6.59 15.40
N ARG A 12 -20.53 5.68 14.71
CA ARG A 12 -19.09 5.48 14.84
C ARG A 12 -18.39 6.72 14.24
N GLY A 13 -17.85 7.57 15.10
CA GLY A 13 -17.03 8.71 14.67
C GLY A 13 -15.87 8.23 13.81
N LYS A 14 -15.61 8.92 12.70
CA LYS A 14 -14.40 8.69 11.90
C LYS A 14 -13.19 8.99 12.78
N PRO A 15 -12.21 8.08 12.91
CA PRO A 15 -10.99 8.37 13.64
C PRO A 15 -10.24 9.50 12.91
N ASP A 16 -9.92 10.56 13.63
CA ASP A 16 -9.06 11.63 13.15
C ASP A 16 -7.61 11.12 13.17
N LEU A 17 -7.12 10.67 12.01
CA LEU A 17 -5.80 10.08 11.83
C LEU A 17 -4.73 11.19 11.76
N THR A 18 -4.40 11.76 12.91
CA THR A 18 -3.24 12.63 13.02
C THR A 18 -1.96 11.78 13.04
N LEU A 19 -1.40 11.53 11.85
CA LEU A 19 -0.11 10.85 11.66
C LEU A 19 1.04 11.70 12.25
N ILE A 20 1.53 11.34 13.43
CA ILE A 20 2.75 11.92 14.00
C ILE A 20 3.94 11.34 13.25
N VAL A 21 4.59 12.19 12.45
CA VAL A 21 5.87 11.85 11.80
C VAL A 21 6.97 12.03 12.84
N ASN A 22 7.56 10.93 13.30
CA ASN A 22 8.80 10.99 14.07
C ASN A 22 9.95 11.38 13.12
N GLN A 23 10.17 12.70 12.98
CA GLN A 23 11.43 13.23 12.47
C GLN A 23 12.50 13.07 13.55
N HIS A 24 13.15 11.91 13.62
CA HIS A 24 14.37 11.78 14.42
C HIS A 24 15.50 12.50 13.69
N GLY A 25 15.69 13.76 14.07
CA GLY A 25 16.81 14.58 13.66
C GLY A 25 18.12 14.06 14.23
N ILE A 26 19.11 13.90 13.36
CA ILE A 26 20.52 13.85 13.74
C ILE A 26 20.91 15.26 14.15
N GLN A 27 20.96 15.52 15.46
CA GLN A 27 21.63 16.71 16.00
C GLN A 27 23.13 16.43 16.18
N ARG A 28 23.97 17.13 15.42
CA ARG A 28 25.32 17.52 15.86
C ARG A 28 25.53 18.99 15.49
N GLY A 29 25.76 19.83 16.51
CA GLY A 29 26.25 21.21 16.36
C GLY A 29 27.64 21.20 15.70
N THR A 30 28.08 22.27 15.03
CA THR A 30 28.35 23.59 15.63
C THR A 30 28.27 24.75 14.62
N THR A 31 27.59 25.82 15.04
CA THR A 31 27.79 27.26 14.74
C THR A 31 28.45 27.71 13.43
N SER A 32 27.69 28.41 12.58
CA SER A 32 28.08 29.70 12.00
C SER A 32 26.87 30.38 11.35
N ALA A 33 26.74 31.69 11.55
CA ALA A 33 25.60 32.50 11.17
C ALA A 33 25.39 32.55 9.64
N GLY A 34 24.20 32.15 9.19
CA GLY A 34 23.73 32.32 7.83
C GLY A 34 22.21 32.36 7.82
N ARG A 35 21.63 33.43 7.26
CA ARG A 35 20.18 33.60 7.08
C ARG A 35 19.55 32.33 6.48
N PRO A 36 18.37 31.88 6.95
CA PRO A 36 17.64 30.86 6.23
C PRO A 36 17.12 31.47 4.93
N ILE A 37 17.77 31.12 3.81
CA ILE A 37 17.19 31.27 2.48
C ILE A 37 16.06 30.24 2.43
N SER A 38 14.82 30.72 2.49
CA SER A 38 13.67 29.94 2.07
C SER A 38 13.89 29.56 0.61
N THR A 39 14.15 28.29 0.32
CA THR A 39 14.09 27.74 -1.03
C THR A 39 12.72 27.11 -1.27
N PRO A 40 11.78 27.80 -1.92
CA PRO A 40 10.60 27.17 -2.51
C PRO A 40 11.04 26.56 -3.86
N GLY A 41 11.40 25.28 -3.87
CA GLY A 41 11.94 24.68 -5.11
C GLY A 41 11.79 23.18 -5.33
N THR A 42 11.37 22.39 -4.34
CA THR A 42 11.49 20.91 -4.42
C THR A 42 10.19 20.16 -4.73
N ASN A 43 9.02 20.80 -4.70
CA ASN A 43 7.76 20.05 -4.77
C ASN A 43 7.32 19.67 -6.20
N ILE A 44 7.78 20.39 -7.22
CA ILE A 44 7.31 20.19 -8.62
C ILE A 44 7.93 18.93 -9.25
N THR A 45 9.16 18.57 -8.86
CA THR A 45 9.89 17.41 -9.42
C THR A 45 9.43 16.09 -8.82
N GLU A 46 9.15 16.03 -7.52
CA GLU A 46 8.69 14.80 -6.85
C GLU A 46 7.26 14.42 -7.24
N GLU A 47 6.36 15.41 -7.38
CA GLU A 47 4.97 15.16 -7.78
C GLU A 47 4.86 14.68 -9.23
N THR A 48 5.65 15.26 -10.12
CA THR A 48 5.75 14.81 -11.52
C THR A 48 6.33 13.41 -11.59
N TYR A 49 7.39 13.13 -10.85
CA TYR A 49 8.04 11.81 -10.82
C TYR A 49 7.12 10.72 -10.24
N PHE A 50 6.43 11.02 -9.14
CA PHE A 50 5.41 10.12 -8.57
C PHE A 50 4.32 9.81 -9.58
N SER A 51 3.78 10.83 -10.26
CA SER A 51 2.73 10.66 -11.27
C SER A 51 3.19 9.76 -12.43
N VAL A 52 4.44 9.89 -12.87
CA VAL A 52 5.03 9.01 -13.90
C VAL A 52 5.14 7.57 -13.39
N LEU A 53 5.58 7.36 -12.15
CA LEU A 53 5.68 6.01 -11.58
C LEU A 53 4.31 5.37 -11.39
N ILE A 54 3.29 6.12 -10.97
CA ILE A 54 1.90 5.62 -10.91
C ILE A 54 1.41 5.25 -12.29
N GLY A 55 1.64 6.12 -13.28
CA GLY A 55 1.34 5.84 -14.67
C GLY A 55 1.96 4.53 -15.14
N ASN A 56 3.24 4.30 -14.83
CA ASN A 56 3.95 3.07 -15.19
C ASN A 56 3.39 1.82 -14.50
N VAL A 57 3.04 1.92 -13.20
CA VAL A 57 2.42 0.83 -12.45
C VAL A 57 1.05 0.50 -13.05
N CYS A 58 0.18 1.49 -13.24
CA CYS A 58 -1.15 1.30 -13.80
C CYS A 58 -1.11 0.81 -15.26
N ASN A 59 -0.19 1.31 -16.07
CA ASN A 59 -0.03 0.90 -17.48
C ASN A 59 0.56 -0.52 -17.61
N SER A 60 1.13 -1.08 -16.54
CA SER A 60 1.56 -2.49 -16.54
C SER A 60 0.40 -3.48 -16.41
N LEU A 61 -0.81 -2.99 -16.12
CA LEU A 61 -2.04 -3.78 -16.01
C LEU A 61 -2.89 -3.60 -17.26
N GLN A 62 -3.21 -4.67 -17.97
CA GLN A 62 -4.12 -4.70 -19.11
C GLN A 62 -5.59 -4.69 -18.66
N THR A 63 -5.89 -5.31 -17.52
CA THR A 63 -7.24 -5.38 -16.96
C THR A 63 -7.66 -4.01 -16.41
N THR A 64 -8.65 -3.39 -17.06
CA THR A 64 -9.16 -2.06 -16.70
C THR A 64 -9.63 -1.97 -15.25
N SER A 65 -10.33 -2.97 -14.73
CA SER A 65 -10.83 -2.96 -13.35
C SER A 65 -9.69 -3.01 -12.31
N LEU A 66 -8.65 -3.81 -12.55
CA LEU A 66 -7.46 -3.87 -11.70
C LEU A 66 -6.63 -2.58 -11.77
N ARG A 67 -6.55 -1.97 -12.96
CA ARG A 67 -5.91 -0.67 -13.16
C ARG A 67 -6.60 0.43 -12.34
N HIS A 68 -7.93 0.51 -12.42
CA HIS A 68 -8.71 1.47 -11.64
C HIS A 68 -8.58 1.20 -10.14
N PHE A 69 -8.68 -0.06 -9.72
CA PHE A 69 -8.48 -0.46 -8.33
C PHE A 69 -7.15 0.07 -7.80
N LEU A 70 -6.04 -0.27 -8.46
CA LEU A 70 -4.72 0.11 -7.97
C LEU A 70 -4.49 1.63 -8.03
N GLY A 71 -4.96 2.28 -9.10
CA GLY A 71 -4.91 3.74 -9.23
C GLY A 71 -5.62 4.45 -8.07
N ASN A 72 -6.83 4.00 -7.72
CA ASN A 72 -7.64 4.59 -6.65
C ASN A 72 -7.05 4.33 -5.26
N ILE A 73 -6.33 3.22 -5.05
CA ILE A 73 -5.62 2.96 -3.79
C ILE A 73 -4.38 3.86 -3.66
N ILE A 74 -3.56 3.95 -4.71
CA ILE A 74 -2.27 4.65 -4.62
C ILE A 74 -2.43 6.16 -4.41
N ILE A 75 -3.49 6.77 -4.95
CA ILE A 75 -3.75 8.21 -4.75
C ILE A 75 -4.16 8.56 -3.32
N LYS A 76 -4.48 7.58 -2.47
CA LYS A 76 -4.88 7.85 -1.09
C LYS A 76 -3.71 8.48 -0.32
N PRO A 77 -3.92 9.54 0.47
CA PRO A 77 -2.82 10.33 1.05
C PRO A 77 -1.81 9.51 1.84
N GLU A 78 -2.29 8.56 2.65
CA GLU A 78 -1.46 7.73 3.53
C GLU A 78 -0.62 6.74 2.71
N VAL A 79 -1.22 6.15 1.68
CA VAL A 79 -0.54 5.24 0.73
C VAL A 79 0.51 6.01 -0.06
N ARG A 80 0.14 7.17 -0.63
CA ARG A 80 1.05 8.05 -1.36
C ARG A 80 2.25 8.44 -0.50
N LYS A 81 2.02 8.88 0.73
CA LYS A 81 3.08 9.28 1.67
C LYS A 81 4.10 8.17 1.88
N VAL A 82 3.64 6.95 2.10
CA VAL A 82 4.50 5.79 2.31
C VAL A 82 5.26 5.37 1.03
N LEU A 83 4.59 5.38 -0.13
CA LEU A 83 5.19 4.98 -1.40
C LEU A 83 6.23 5.99 -1.92
N CYS A 84 6.11 7.27 -1.55
CA CYS A 84 7.08 8.32 -1.84
C CYS A 84 8.32 8.28 -0.93
N GLN A 85 8.34 7.46 0.13
CA GLN A 85 9.53 7.35 0.96
C GLN A 85 10.66 6.64 0.20
N GLN A 86 11.90 7.04 0.52
CA GLN A 86 13.09 6.39 -0.03
C GLN A 86 13.21 4.97 0.54
N ALA A 87 13.52 4.02 -0.33
CA ALA A 87 13.88 2.66 0.04
C ALA A 87 15.39 2.56 0.31
N MET A 88 15.76 1.76 1.30
CA MET A 88 17.14 1.65 1.78
C MET A 88 17.80 0.35 1.30
N VAL A 89 19.01 0.46 0.74
CA VAL A 89 19.83 -0.63 0.23
C VAL A 89 21.29 -0.36 0.64
N HIS A 90 21.84 -1.19 1.52
CA HIS A 90 23.15 -1.24 2.18
C HIS A 90 23.37 -0.04 3.10
N GLY A 91 22.30 0.40 3.78
CA GLY A 91 22.29 1.59 4.64
C GLY A 91 22.15 2.86 3.81
N ARG A 92 21.90 2.74 2.51
CA ARG A 92 21.94 3.86 1.55
C ARG A 92 20.62 3.98 0.81
N PRO A 93 20.13 5.21 0.59
CA PRO A 93 18.94 5.41 -0.23
C PRO A 93 19.24 4.97 -1.68
N ALA A 94 18.37 4.12 -2.23
CA ALA A 94 18.61 3.49 -3.54
C ALA A 94 17.45 3.63 -4.54
N GLY A 95 16.39 4.34 -4.16
CA GLY A 95 15.23 4.63 -5.01
C GLY A 95 13.96 4.80 -4.18
N LEU A 96 12.83 5.04 -4.84
CA LEU A 96 11.54 5.10 -4.14
C LEU A 96 10.99 3.70 -3.88
N ARG A 97 10.28 3.54 -2.76
CA ARG A 97 9.59 2.30 -2.38
C ARG A 97 8.69 1.77 -3.51
N ILE A 98 7.94 2.64 -4.18
CA ILE A 98 7.10 2.26 -5.34
C ILE A 98 7.89 1.60 -6.49
N GLN A 99 9.09 2.09 -6.80
CA GLN A 99 9.89 1.52 -7.89
C GLN A 99 10.38 0.11 -7.55
N LYS A 100 10.76 -0.10 -6.28
CA LYS A 100 11.19 -1.41 -5.79
C LYS A 100 10.04 -2.39 -5.70
N LEU A 101 8.87 -1.92 -5.27
CA LEU A 101 7.65 -2.70 -5.24
C LEU A 101 7.25 -3.15 -6.65
N LEU A 102 7.27 -2.23 -7.62
CA LEU A 102 7.01 -2.54 -9.03
C LEU A 102 7.97 -3.61 -9.57
N GLN A 103 9.27 -3.49 -9.29
CA GLN A 103 10.26 -4.48 -9.70
C GLN A 103 9.95 -5.86 -9.10
N LYS A 104 9.67 -5.91 -7.79
CA LYS A 104 9.38 -7.18 -7.09
C LYS A 104 8.08 -7.82 -7.53
N ALA A 105 7.03 -7.03 -7.72
CA ALA A 105 5.76 -7.52 -8.23
C ALA A 105 5.92 -8.12 -9.64
N LYS A 106 6.72 -7.50 -10.52
CA LYS A 106 7.06 -8.06 -11.85
C LYS A 106 7.85 -9.36 -11.76
N GLU A 107 8.87 -9.44 -10.89
CA GLU A 107 9.64 -10.68 -10.69
C GLU A 107 8.71 -11.84 -10.30
N VAL A 108 7.84 -11.59 -9.34
CA VAL A 108 6.89 -12.59 -8.83
C VAL A 108 5.86 -12.98 -9.90
N GLN A 109 5.44 -12.04 -10.74
CA GLN A 109 4.55 -12.28 -11.88
C GLN A 109 5.14 -13.30 -12.89
N THR A 110 6.47 -13.38 -13.02
CA THR A 110 7.13 -14.32 -13.95
C THR A 110 7.18 -15.76 -13.46
N TRP A 111 6.93 -16.00 -12.17
CA TRP A 111 7.11 -17.31 -11.56
C TRP A 111 5.92 -18.24 -11.70
N TRP A 112 4.76 -17.72 -12.14
CA TRP A 112 3.53 -18.50 -12.22
C TRP A 112 2.96 -18.60 -13.63
N SER A 113 2.53 -19.81 -13.97
CA SER A 113 1.84 -20.16 -15.21
C SER A 113 0.34 -19.86 -15.16
N PHE A 114 -0.03 -18.70 -14.59
CA PHE A 114 -1.43 -18.27 -14.55
C PHE A 114 -1.87 -17.66 -15.88
N GLU A 115 -3.19 -17.71 -16.12
CA GLU A 115 -3.87 -16.86 -17.09
C GLU A 115 -3.63 -15.37 -16.78
N ASN A 116 -3.84 -14.52 -17.78
CA ASN A 116 -3.40 -13.13 -17.72
C ASN A 116 -4.08 -12.35 -16.59
N GLU A 117 -5.39 -12.53 -16.39
CA GLU A 117 -6.15 -11.83 -15.34
C GLU A 117 -5.70 -12.24 -13.93
N ASP A 118 -5.48 -13.53 -13.70
CA ASP A 118 -5.01 -14.05 -12.41
C ASP A 118 -3.58 -13.57 -12.12
N ARG A 119 -2.74 -13.54 -13.16
CA ARG A 119 -1.38 -13.03 -13.07
C ARG A 119 -1.35 -11.55 -12.69
N GLU A 120 -2.23 -10.73 -13.26
CA GLU A 120 -2.38 -9.33 -12.90
C GLU A 120 -2.94 -9.16 -11.49
N ALA A 121 -3.91 -9.98 -11.08
CA ALA A 121 -4.43 -9.97 -9.72
C ALA A 121 -3.36 -10.31 -8.67
N VAL A 122 -2.48 -11.28 -8.96
CA VAL A 122 -1.32 -11.62 -8.11
C VAL A 122 -0.32 -10.47 -8.06
N PHE A 123 -0.05 -9.81 -9.19
CA PHE A 123 0.79 -8.60 -9.22
C PHE A 123 0.22 -7.51 -8.30
N VAL A 124 -1.08 -7.24 -8.40
CA VAL A 124 -1.77 -6.25 -7.56
C VAL A 124 -1.72 -6.66 -6.09
N ALA A 125 -1.95 -7.93 -5.77
CA ALA A 125 -1.87 -8.45 -4.40
C ALA A 125 -0.48 -8.27 -3.80
N MET A 126 0.58 -8.58 -4.55
CA MET A 126 1.96 -8.35 -4.12
C MET A 126 2.22 -6.87 -3.84
N PHE A 127 1.71 -6.00 -4.69
CA PHE A 127 1.81 -4.55 -4.47
C PHE A 127 1.07 -4.12 -3.18
N MET A 128 -0.14 -4.65 -2.97
CA MET A 128 -0.94 -4.37 -1.77
C MET A 128 -0.30 -4.88 -0.48
N HIS A 129 0.33 -6.06 -0.49
CA HIS A 129 1.10 -6.57 0.66
C HIS A 129 2.27 -5.65 1.03
N GLY A 130 2.91 -5.01 0.04
CA GLY A 130 3.96 -4.03 0.30
C GLY A 130 3.42 -2.74 0.91
N ILE A 131 2.27 -2.27 0.45
CA ILE A 131 1.57 -1.12 1.04
C ILE A 131 1.19 -1.43 2.50
N ASP A 132 0.58 -2.59 2.76
CA ASP A 132 0.19 -3.03 4.11
C ASP A 132 1.41 -3.06 5.05
N TYR A 133 2.51 -3.66 4.61
CA TYR A 133 3.75 -3.72 5.38
C TYR A 133 4.27 -2.34 5.77
N TRP A 134 4.40 -1.41 4.82
CA TRP A 134 4.97 -0.08 5.11
C TRP A 134 3.99 0.88 5.79
N LEU A 135 2.69 0.64 5.67
CA LEU A 135 1.71 1.34 6.49
C LEU A 135 1.75 0.87 7.94
N SER A 136 2.17 -0.38 8.23
CA SER A 136 2.10 -0.97 9.59
C SER A 136 2.75 -0.12 10.68
N PRO A 137 3.95 0.46 10.49
CA PRO A 137 4.58 1.32 11.50
C PRO A 137 3.88 2.68 11.69
N CYS A 138 2.98 3.07 10.77
CA CYS A 138 2.28 4.34 10.81
C CYS A 138 1.04 4.32 11.73
N PHE A 139 0.63 3.14 12.20
CA PHE A 139 -0.52 2.98 13.11
C PHE A 139 -0.02 2.78 14.54
N GLN A 140 -0.65 3.50 15.48
CA GLN A 140 -0.41 3.32 16.92
C GLN A 140 -1.07 2.03 17.42
N ASP A 141 -0.55 1.52 18.54
CA ASP A 141 -1.08 0.35 19.23
C ASP A 141 -2.59 0.50 19.47
N GLY A 142 -3.38 -0.40 18.87
CA GLY A 142 -4.85 -0.45 19.02
C GLY A 142 -5.64 -0.29 17.72
N VAL A 143 -5.05 0.24 16.64
CA VAL A 143 -5.69 0.24 15.31
C VAL A 143 -5.21 -0.97 14.52
N SER A 144 -6.12 -1.88 14.19
CA SER A 144 -5.81 -3.00 13.29
C SER A 144 -5.56 -2.46 11.89
N ILE A 145 -4.29 -2.44 11.46
CA ILE A 145 -3.93 -2.05 10.09
C ILE A 145 -4.67 -2.88 9.04
N LYS A 146 -4.81 -4.19 9.29
CA LYS A 146 -5.58 -5.09 8.42
C LYS A 146 -7.02 -4.58 8.26
N GLY A 147 -7.63 -4.05 9.32
CA GLY A 147 -8.94 -3.40 9.29
C GLY A 147 -8.94 -2.13 8.45
N TYR A 148 -7.93 -1.26 8.59
CA TYR A 148 -7.81 -0.01 7.83
C TYR A 148 -7.61 -0.25 6.33
N VAL A 149 -6.65 -1.11 5.95
CA VAL A 149 -6.41 -1.45 4.55
C VAL A 149 -7.67 -2.08 3.95
N ARG A 150 -8.33 -3.00 4.68
CA ARG A 150 -9.60 -3.59 4.25
C ARG A 150 -10.70 -2.55 4.04
N GLU A 151 -10.82 -1.58 4.94
CA GLU A 151 -11.81 -0.48 4.80
C GLU A 151 -11.56 0.33 3.52
N ILE A 152 -10.30 0.66 3.26
CA ILE A 152 -9.88 1.46 2.11
C ILE A 152 -10.09 0.74 0.78
N VAL A 153 -9.83 -0.57 0.73
CA VAL A 153 -9.89 -1.36 -0.50
C VAL A 153 -11.29 -1.89 -0.79
N THR A 154 -12.15 -2.06 0.21
CA THR A 154 -13.47 -2.69 0.04
C THR A 154 -14.34 -2.04 -1.05
N PRO A 155 -14.47 -0.70 -1.12
CA PRO A 155 -15.26 -0.05 -2.18
C PRO A 155 -14.74 -0.35 -3.58
N GLU A 156 -13.42 -0.30 -3.74
CA GLU A 156 -12.74 -0.54 -5.02
C GLU A 156 -12.79 -2.02 -5.41
N LEU A 157 -12.61 -2.92 -4.43
CA LEU A 157 -12.69 -4.36 -4.64
C LEU A 157 -14.08 -4.77 -5.12
N ARG A 158 -15.15 -4.19 -4.57
CA ARG A 158 -16.52 -4.42 -5.06
C ARG A 158 -16.70 -4.04 -6.53
N MET A 159 -15.97 -3.04 -7.02
CA MET A 159 -15.98 -2.70 -8.44
C MET A 159 -15.23 -3.74 -9.28
N VAL A 160 -14.10 -4.25 -8.78
CA VAL A 160 -13.40 -5.38 -9.42
C VAL A 160 -14.32 -6.59 -9.48
N ASP A 161 -14.98 -6.95 -8.39
CA ASP A 161 -15.87 -8.11 -8.31
C ASP A 161 -17.03 -8.06 -9.31
N ARG A 162 -17.56 -6.86 -9.58
CA ARG A 162 -18.64 -6.66 -10.55
C ARG A 162 -18.15 -6.78 -12.00
N ASN A 163 -16.96 -6.28 -12.29
CA ASN A 163 -16.45 -6.16 -13.66
C ASN A 163 -15.59 -7.36 -14.08
N ASN A 164 -14.90 -7.99 -13.13
CA ASN A 164 -14.07 -9.17 -13.30
C ASN A 164 -14.08 -10.01 -12.01
N PRO A 165 -15.12 -10.85 -11.80
CA PRO A 165 -15.29 -11.63 -10.58
C PRO A 165 -14.11 -12.56 -10.29
N ARG A 166 -13.48 -13.11 -11.35
CA ARG A 166 -12.32 -14.00 -11.22
C ARG A 166 -11.12 -13.27 -10.64
N ALA A 167 -10.76 -12.11 -11.19
CA ALA A 167 -9.67 -11.29 -10.66
C ALA A 167 -9.95 -10.81 -9.23
N GLY A 168 -11.20 -10.47 -8.91
CA GLY A 168 -11.63 -10.11 -7.55
C GLY A 168 -11.46 -11.27 -6.56
N GLN A 169 -11.87 -12.49 -6.94
CA GLN A 169 -11.68 -13.69 -6.14
C GLN A 169 -10.19 -14.01 -5.94
N THR A 170 -9.39 -13.99 -7.00
CA THR A 170 -7.93 -14.21 -6.93
C THR A 170 -7.28 -13.19 -6.01
N LEU A 171 -7.66 -11.91 -6.10
CA LEU A 171 -7.14 -10.87 -5.22
C LEU A 171 -7.52 -11.10 -3.75
N ARG A 172 -8.77 -11.48 -3.45
CA ARG A 172 -9.18 -11.84 -2.08
C ARG A 172 -8.42 -13.03 -1.52
N LEU A 173 -8.27 -14.08 -2.33
CA LEU A 173 -7.47 -15.26 -1.96
C LEU A 173 -6.03 -14.85 -1.66
N CYS A 174 -5.40 -14.06 -2.53
CA CYS A 174 -4.02 -13.61 -2.33
C CYS A 174 -3.82 -12.72 -1.09
N MET A 175 -4.85 -11.97 -0.71
CA MET A 175 -4.80 -11.03 0.41
C MET A 175 -5.34 -11.60 1.74
N GLY A 176 -5.83 -12.85 1.74
CA GLY A 176 -6.49 -13.43 2.92
C GLY A 176 -7.79 -12.71 3.29
N TRP A 177 -8.50 -12.18 2.29
CA TRP A 177 -9.81 -11.52 2.46
C TRP A 177 -10.99 -12.40 2.02
N ALA A 178 -10.71 -13.61 1.55
CA ALA A 178 -11.72 -14.61 1.30
C ALA A 178 -12.40 -15.02 2.62
N ASN A 179 -13.56 -15.68 2.54
CA ASN A 179 -14.22 -16.19 3.73
C ASN A 179 -13.36 -17.30 4.37
N ASP A 180 -13.54 -17.56 5.66
CA ASP A 180 -12.69 -18.45 6.47
C ASP A 180 -12.58 -19.89 5.90
N ASP A 181 -13.56 -20.34 5.12
CA ASP A 181 -13.55 -21.66 4.45
C ASP A 181 -12.60 -21.72 3.23
N ASP A 182 -12.14 -20.57 2.74
CA ASP A 182 -11.25 -20.41 1.58
C ASP A 182 -9.85 -19.88 2.01
N GLU A 183 -9.40 -20.20 3.23
CA GLU A 183 -8.03 -19.87 3.67
C GLU A 183 -7.00 -20.62 2.81
N SER A 184 -6.51 -19.93 1.78
CA SER A 184 -5.48 -20.46 0.91
C SER A 184 -4.12 -20.24 1.55
N MET A 185 -3.33 -21.31 1.73
CA MET A 185 -1.89 -21.24 2.03
C MET A 185 -1.11 -20.36 1.03
N PHE A 186 -1.72 -20.05 -0.12
CA PHE A 186 -1.20 -19.11 -1.11
C PHE A 186 -1.10 -17.67 -0.58
N SER A 187 -2.06 -17.23 0.24
CA SER A 187 -2.08 -15.89 0.84
C SER A 187 -0.87 -15.67 1.75
N GLU A 188 -0.65 -16.58 2.68
CA GLU A 188 0.48 -16.58 3.61
C GLU A 188 1.82 -16.66 2.87
N HIS A 189 1.87 -17.43 1.78
CA HIS A 189 3.07 -17.54 0.96
C HIS A 189 3.42 -16.20 0.29
N LEU A 190 2.42 -15.53 -0.30
CA LEU A 190 2.59 -14.20 -0.90
C LEU A 190 2.96 -13.16 0.15
N GLU A 191 2.24 -13.13 1.27
CA GLU A 191 2.51 -12.24 2.40
C GLU A 191 3.94 -12.41 2.90
N ARG A 192 4.38 -13.65 3.17
CA ARG A 192 5.74 -13.95 3.64
C ARG A 192 6.79 -13.49 2.62
N ARG A 193 6.58 -13.75 1.33
CA ARG A 193 7.52 -13.32 0.28
C ARG A 193 7.59 -11.81 0.16
N MET A 194 6.46 -11.13 0.19
CA MET A 194 6.46 -9.68 0.14
C MET A 194 7.08 -9.09 1.40
N ARG A 195 6.78 -9.63 2.58
CA ARG A 195 7.41 -9.24 3.85
C ARG A 195 8.92 -9.41 3.79
N MET A 196 9.43 -10.53 3.27
CA MET A 196 10.88 -10.72 3.08
C MET A 196 11.48 -9.72 2.08
N ALA A 197 10.78 -9.46 0.97
CA ALA A 197 11.25 -8.49 -0.03
C ALA A 197 11.26 -7.06 0.53
N ALA A 198 10.18 -6.65 1.21
CA ALA A 198 10.05 -5.34 1.85
C ALA A 198 11.00 -5.19 3.03
N SER A 199 11.19 -6.23 3.84
CA SER A 199 12.16 -6.21 4.92
C SER A 199 13.57 -6.06 4.39
N VAL A 200 13.95 -6.64 3.24
CA VAL A 200 15.28 -6.38 2.65
C VAL A 200 15.45 -4.91 2.22
N LEU A 201 14.36 -4.24 1.87
CA LEU A 201 14.33 -2.81 1.53
C LEU A 201 14.31 -1.89 2.76
N ASP A 202 13.95 -2.42 3.93
CA ASP A 202 13.86 -1.69 5.21
C ASP A 202 14.94 -2.09 6.24
N LEU A 203 15.57 -3.28 6.13
CA LEU A 203 16.59 -3.85 7.06
C LEU A 203 17.97 -3.19 6.91
N ARG A 204 17.99 -1.91 6.55
CA ARG A 204 19.19 -1.09 6.51
C ARG A 204 19.09 0.17 7.34
N ASP A 205 18.10 0.17 8.23
CA ASP A 205 17.91 1.17 9.28
C ASP A 205 18.42 0.67 10.66
N TYR A 206 19.31 -0.33 10.69
CA TYR A 206 20.10 -0.71 11.87
C TYR A 206 21.59 -0.75 11.53
#